data_AF-A0A6C0HHV3-F1
#
_entry.id   AF-A0A6C0HHV3-F1
#
_cell.length_a   1.000
_cell.length_b   1.000
_cell.length_c   1.000
_cell.angle_alpha   90.00
_cell.angle_beta   90.00
_cell.angle_gamma   90.00
#
_symmetry.space_group_name_H-M   'P 1'
#
loop_
_entity.id
_entity.type
_entity.pdbx_description
1 polymer ?
#
loop_
_entity_poly.entity_id
_entity_poly.type
_entity_poly.pdbx_seq_one_letter_code
_entity_poly.pdbx_strand_id
1 'polypeptide(L)'
;MSELRPSPYHKKCPDIDRSAAIFTALNSESSASPLYLPTINYTCTQIAQIYGFPPVNTAISNTVGILSFGGGLYGVPNGYKSTTPYVIPPYTSTSTCDAQKYWNSIGIPANQMPKIIVVTATVNGNTATNDLSTDPYSINATEENIIDVSIIGGCCPNPKLTIILFICPFFSVSDLLPIVLSGITIGQTHYKPTILNISWGIPEIGYVNNPNEFTKVNTILQAATQNGVNICVAAGDDGSSENMTTLNTSFPATCPYVTAVGGTNLYCPTLNYNDPATAEVVWNDSYQATGGGISTKYAKPAYQNSIPNITGNYRHIPDIALNADPYSGIRLFINGQLTPYAYGGTSISAPIFAAYLALINPNQFVNPLLYAAAATNFHDITSGYNYTSSSSTSLYNALPGYDCCSGLGSINGATLKSILTPTSTTTTTTTTRATTTTRATTRATTTTLPGTTTTTLPHSSTTTTTLPVSRKAKTIALNRKSVILKKNSSFQLTTNFVPSNTTNKKITWVSYNPNIASISNMSLNSCLVTANNIGTVKIRAFTTDYSNISAEATITVT
;
A
#
# COMPACT_ATOMS: atom_id res chain seq x y z
N MET A 1 4.08 -25.12 11.18
CA MET A 1 4.09 -23.63 11.24
C MET A 1 3.24 -23.14 10.10
N SER A 2 2.46 -22.08 10.27
CA SER A 2 1.82 -21.40 9.15
C SER A 2 2.88 -20.73 8.28
N GLU A 3 2.79 -20.95 6.97
CA GLU A 3 3.82 -20.65 5.98
C GLU A 3 3.56 -19.28 5.36
N LEU A 4 4.50 -18.33 5.43
CA LEU A 4 4.48 -17.21 4.49
C LEU A 4 4.62 -17.74 3.07
N ARG A 5 3.74 -17.29 2.19
CA ARG A 5 3.70 -17.75 0.81
C ARG A 5 4.07 -16.59 -0.10
N PRO A 6 4.78 -16.86 -1.21
CA PRO A 6 4.72 -15.92 -2.31
C PRO A 6 3.28 -16.00 -2.82
N SER A 7 2.65 -14.89 -3.16
CA SER A 7 1.28 -14.96 -3.70
C SER A 7 1.27 -15.87 -4.94
N PRO A 8 0.59 -17.03 -4.93
CA PRO A 8 1.25 -18.23 -5.43
C PRO A 8 0.86 -18.64 -6.86
N TYR A 9 -0.08 -17.99 -7.56
CA TYR A 9 -0.55 -18.61 -8.83
C TYR A 9 -0.99 -17.70 -9.98
N HIS A 10 -1.25 -16.40 -9.80
CA HIS A 10 -1.90 -15.61 -10.87
C HIS A 10 -1.33 -14.19 -11.11
N LYS A 11 -0.13 -13.86 -10.61
CA LYS A 11 0.59 -12.60 -10.94
C LYS A 11 0.95 -12.45 -12.43
N LYS A 12 0.60 -13.42 -13.26
CA LYS A 12 0.91 -13.53 -14.68
C LYS A 12 -0.40 -13.52 -15.44
N CYS A 13 -0.54 -12.59 -16.38
CA CYS A 13 -1.67 -12.58 -17.28
C CYS A 13 -1.27 -13.19 -18.64
N PRO A 14 -1.90 -14.26 -19.14
CA PRO A 14 -1.82 -14.59 -20.58
C PRO A 14 -2.50 -13.45 -21.35
N ASP A 15 -2.01 -13.09 -22.56
CA ASP A 15 -2.48 -11.95 -23.39
C ASP A 15 -4.02 -11.92 -23.64
N ILE A 16 -4.81 -11.62 -22.61
CA ILE A 16 -6.22 -11.29 -22.71
C ILE A 16 -6.24 -9.79 -22.96
N ASP A 17 -6.43 -9.45 -24.22
CA ASP A 17 -6.48 -8.06 -24.66
C ASP A 17 -7.68 -7.35 -24.03
N ARG A 18 -7.44 -6.52 -23.01
CA ARG A 18 -8.44 -5.58 -22.46
C ARG A 18 -8.50 -4.28 -23.28
N SER A 19 -7.90 -4.20 -24.47
CA SER A 19 -7.98 -3.01 -25.35
C SER A 19 -9.41 -2.58 -25.68
N ALA A 20 -10.36 -3.52 -25.65
CA ALA A 20 -11.78 -3.27 -25.85
C ALA A 20 -12.53 -2.88 -24.56
N ALA A 21 -11.87 -2.76 -23.40
CA ALA A 21 -12.46 -2.21 -22.20
C ALA A 21 -12.71 -0.70 -22.41
N ILE A 22 -13.90 -0.40 -22.93
CA ILE A 22 -14.34 0.96 -23.25
C ILE A 22 -14.33 1.79 -21.97
N PHE A 23 -13.76 2.99 -22.07
CA PHE A 23 -13.74 4.11 -21.12
C PHE A 23 -15.16 4.54 -20.64
N THR A 24 -15.91 3.65 -20.00
CA THR A 24 -17.32 3.87 -19.63
C THR A 24 -17.51 3.93 -18.11
N ALA A 25 -16.56 4.51 -17.37
CA ALA A 25 -16.67 4.47 -15.91
C ALA A 25 -16.08 5.66 -15.14
N LEU A 26 -16.05 6.86 -15.73
CA LEU A 26 -15.85 8.08 -14.93
C LEU A 26 -17.16 8.84 -14.64
N ASN A 27 -18.32 8.38 -15.14
CA ASN A 27 -19.61 9.06 -14.92
C ASN A 27 -20.83 8.12 -14.67
N SER A 28 -20.62 6.84 -14.36
CA SER A 28 -21.74 5.94 -14.01
C SER A 28 -21.42 5.06 -12.81
N GLU A 29 -22.04 5.39 -11.67
CA GLU A 29 -21.94 4.72 -10.36
C GLU A 29 -22.56 3.30 -10.32
N SER A 30 -22.37 2.46 -11.34
CA SER A 30 -22.97 1.12 -11.31
C SER A 30 -22.25 0.07 -12.16
N SER A 31 -21.28 -0.65 -11.58
CA SER A 31 -20.98 -2.02 -12.00
C SER A 31 -20.51 -2.86 -10.82
N ALA A 32 -21.24 -3.94 -10.53
CA ALA A 32 -20.84 -5.02 -9.62
C ALA A 32 -19.77 -5.94 -10.24
N SER A 33 -18.95 -5.37 -11.12
CA SER A 33 -17.84 -6.01 -11.82
C SER A 33 -16.61 -5.12 -11.63
N PRO A 34 -15.40 -5.70 -11.56
CA PRO A 34 -14.20 -4.91 -11.39
C PRO A 34 -14.08 -3.88 -12.52
N LEU A 35 -13.52 -2.72 -12.19
CA LEU A 35 -13.28 -1.68 -13.17
C LEU A 35 -12.05 -2.07 -13.98
N TYR A 36 -12.25 -2.38 -15.25
CA TYR A 36 -11.17 -2.77 -16.14
C TYR A 36 -10.67 -1.57 -16.94
N LEU A 37 -9.41 -1.21 -16.75
CA LEU A 37 -8.71 -0.28 -17.62
C LEU A 37 -8.08 -1.00 -18.82
N PRO A 38 -7.80 -0.29 -19.92
CA PRO A 38 -7.08 -0.88 -21.06
C PRO A 38 -5.70 -1.42 -20.64
N THR A 39 -5.28 -2.51 -21.27
CA THR A 39 -3.96 -3.12 -21.02
C THR A 39 -2.84 -2.19 -21.47
N ILE A 40 -1.86 -1.97 -20.59
CA ILE A 40 -0.65 -1.18 -20.88
C ILE A 40 0.50 -1.65 -19.99
N ASN A 41 1.61 -2.10 -20.56
CA ASN A 41 2.75 -2.52 -19.75
C ASN A 41 3.74 -1.36 -19.60
N TYR A 42 4.29 -1.19 -18.39
CA TYR A 42 5.29 -0.17 -18.12
C TYR A 42 6.66 -0.79 -17.88
N THR A 43 7.71 -0.01 -18.14
CA THR A 43 9.03 -0.23 -17.55
C THR A 43 9.11 0.41 -16.17
N CYS A 44 10.10 0.03 -15.37
CA CYS A 44 10.35 0.67 -14.08
C CYS A 44 10.68 2.17 -14.21
N THR A 45 11.38 2.58 -15.27
CA THR A 45 11.68 3.99 -15.53
C THR A 45 10.40 4.79 -15.84
N GLN A 46 9.46 4.19 -16.55
CA GLN A 46 8.14 4.78 -16.81
C GLN A 46 7.30 4.88 -15.54
N ILE A 47 7.26 3.84 -14.69
CA ILE A 47 6.57 3.89 -13.39
C ILE A 47 7.16 4.98 -12.50
N ALA A 48 8.49 5.05 -12.39
CA ALA A 48 9.18 6.09 -11.63
C ALA A 48 8.83 7.49 -12.15
N GLN A 49 8.75 7.68 -13.47
CA GLN A 49 8.33 8.93 -14.08
C GLN A 49 6.87 9.28 -13.75
N ILE A 50 5.95 8.33 -13.89
CA ILE A 50 4.52 8.53 -13.65
C ILE A 50 4.27 8.98 -12.21
N TYR A 51 4.87 8.30 -11.22
CA TYR A 51 4.74 8.66 -9.80
C TYR A 51 5.67 9.80 -9.35
N GLY A 52 6.32 10.50 -10.29
CA GLY A 52 7.11 11.70 -9.99
C GLY A 52 8.34 11.43 -9.13
N PHE A 53 9.03 10.31 -9.32
CA PHE A 53 10.26 10.00 -8.59
C PHE A 53 11.32 11.07 -8.88
N PRO A 54 12.07 11.52 -7.86
CA PRO A 54 13.13 12.48 -8.07
C PRO A 54 14.27 11.86 -8.89
N PRO A 55 15.06 12.69 -9.60
CA PRO A 55 16.23 12.20 -10.32
C PRO A 55 17.24 11.56 -9.35
N VAL A 56 18.02 10.62 -9.86
CA VAL A 56 19.08 9.94 -9.12
C VAL A 56 20.08 10.96 -8.58
N ASN A 57 20.34 10.90 -7.27
CA ASN A 57 21.39 11.65 -6.62
C ASN A 57 22.51 10.70 -6.18
N THR A 58 23.66 10.76 -6.86
CA THR A 58 24.81 9.89 -6.57
C THR A 58 25.54 10.24 -5.26
N ALA A 59 25.14 11.30 -4.56
CA ALA A 59 25.56 11.56 -3.19
C ALA A 59 24.81 10.69 -2.16
N ILE A 60 23.64 10.14 -2.53
CA ILE A 60 22.86 9.26 -1.67
C ILE A 60 23.35 7.82 -1.88
N SER A 61 23.80 7.21 -0.78
CA SER A 61 24.16 5.80 -0.70
C SER A 61 23.19 5.10 0.23
N ASN A 62 22.56 4.03 -0.26
CA ASN A 62 21.54 3.28 0.48
C ASN A 62 21.71 1.79 0.28
N THR A 63 21.20 1.03 1.25
CA THR A 63 21.11 -0.42 1.15
C THR A 63 19.65 -0.83 1.31
N VAL A 64 19.10 -1.49 0.30
CA VAL A 64 17.79 -2.11 0.36
C VAL A 64 17.99 -3.60 0.60
N GLY A 65 17.52 -4.10 1.74
CA GLY A 65 17.41 -5.54 2.00
C GLY A 65 16.09 -6.08 1.44
N ILE A 66 16.10 -7.30 0.91
CA ILE A 66 14.92 -8.04 0.49
C ILE A 66 14.88 -9.33 1.31
N LEU A 67 13.79 -9.57 2.04
CA LEU A 67 13.56 -10.81 2.76
C LEU A 67 12.77 -11.77 1.86
N SER A 68 13.37 -12.92 1.56
CA SER A 68 12.74 -13.97 0.74
C SER A 68 12.74 -15.32 1.45
N PHE A 69 11.68 -16.11 1.24
CA PHE A 69 11.59 -17.49 1.72
C PHE A 69 11.92 -18.45 0.57
N GLY A 70 13.20 -18.72 0.35
CA GLY A 70 13.66 -19.70 -0.63
C GLY A 70 13.70 -19.21 -2.09
N GLY A 71 13.64 -20.16 -3.02
CA GLY A 71 13.92 -19.94 -4.44
C GLY A 71 15.37 -19.51 -4.69
N GLY A 72 15.59 -18.84 -5.81
CA GLY A 72 16.90 -18.35 -6.22
C GLY A 72 16.84 -17.03 -6.97
N LEU A 73 17.98 -16.64 -7.53
CA LEU A 73 18.13 -15.54 -8.46
C LEU A 73 19.02 -15.99 -9.63
N TYR A 74 18.52 -15.91 -10.86
CA TYR A 74 19.35 -16.12 -12.04
C TYR A 74 20.53 -15.14 -12.02
N GLY A 75 21.73 -15.62 -12.35
CA GLY A 75 22.99 -14.91 -12.14
C GLY A 75 23.81 -15.43 -10.95
N VAL A 76 23.19 -16.22 -10.06
CA VAL A 76 23.87 -17.00 -9.02
C VAL A 76 23.87 -18.47 -9.44
N PRO A 77 24.98 -19.24 -9.22
CA PRO A 77 24.99 -20.68 -9.50
C PRO A 77 23.83 -21.41 -8.80
N ASN A 78 23.11 -22.26 -9.55
CA ASN A 78 22.09 -23.11 -8.94
C ASN A 78 22.73 -24.02 -7.87
N GLY A 79 22.06 -24.19 -6.73
CA GLY A 79 22.60 -24.95 -5.61
C GLY A 79 23.59 -24.18 -4.74
N TYR A 80 23.84 -22.88 -5.02
CA TYR A 80 24.71 -22.06 -4.17
C TYR A 80 24.17 -22.02 -2.73
N LYS A 81 24.99 -22.45 -1.78
CA LYS A 81 24.68 -22.54 -0.36
C LYS A 81 25.94 -22.22 0.43
N SER A 82 26.06 -20.99 0.90
CA SER A 82 27.24 -20.51 1.62
C SER A 82 26.88 -19.43 2.63
N THR A 83 27.62 -19.38 3.74
CA THR A 83 27.57 -18.25 4.67
C THR A 83 28.32 -17.03 4.13
N THR A 84 29.11 -17.19 3.07
CA THR A 84 29.74 -16.08 2.36
C THR A 84 28.72 -15.48 1.37
N PRO A 85 28.52 -14.16 1.31
CA PRO A 85 27.64 -13.55 0.31
C PRO A 85 28.17 -13.72 -1.12
N TYR A 86 27.26 -13.93 -2.08
CA TYR A 86 27.56 -13.89 -3.51
C TYR A 86 27.35 -12.46 -4.04
N VAL A 87 28.39 -11.82 -4.56
CA VAL A 87 28.27 -10.50 -5.21
C VAL A 87 28.12 -10.71 -6.70
N ILE A 88 26.99 -10.27 -7.27
CA ILE A 88 26.78 -10.33 -8.72
C ILE A 88 27.81 -9.39 -9.39
N PRO A 89 28.58 -9.87 -10.38
CA PRO A 89 29.52 -9.02 -11.11
C PRO A 89 28.83 -7.84 -11.81
N PRO A 90 29.53 -6.70 -12.03
CA PRO A 90 29.00 -5.62 -12.86
C PRO A 90 28.52 -6.11 -14.23
N TYR A 91 27.49 -5.46 -14.77
CA TYR A 91 26.87 -5.90 -16.01
C TYR A 91 27.83 -5.87 -17.20
N THR A 92 27.78 -6.93 -18.02
CA THR A 92 28.43 -7.06 -19.32
C THR A 92 27.47 -7.74 -20.30
N SER A 93 27.80 -7.77 -21.59
CA SER A 93 26.99 -8.47 -22.60
C SER A 93 26.84 -9.98 -22.35
N THR A 94 27.69 -10.57 -21.50
CA THR A 94 27.64 -11.99 -21.10
C THR A 94 27.01 -12.21 -19.73
N SER A 95 26.49 -11.16 -19.08
CA SER A 95 25.83 -11.28 -17.77
C SER A 95 24.65 -12.25 -17.83
N THR A 96 24.57 -13.14 -16.84
CA THR A 96 23.49 -14.12 -16.68
C THR A 96 22.43 -13.67 -15.69
N CYS A 97 22.65 -12.57 -14.97
CA CYS A 97 21.69 -12.03 -14.01
C CYS A 97 20.50 -11.38 -14.72
N ASP A 98 19.29 -11.89 -14.47
CA ASP A 98 18.08 -11.44 -15.15
C ASP A 98 17.68 -10.01 -14.77
N ALA A 99 17.90 -9.61 -13.51
CA ALA A 99 17.66 -8.21 -13.11
C ALA A 99 18.54 -7.24 -13.91
N GLN A 100 19.84 -7.56 -14.11
CA GLN A 100 20.72 -6.72 -14.91
C GLN A 100 20.36 -6.74 -16.41
N LYS A 101 19.93 -7.89 -16.95
CA LYS A 101 19.42 -7.97 -18.34
C LYS A 101 18.19 -7.10 -18.52
N TYR A 102 17.25 -7.13 -17.56
CA TYR A 102 16.08 -6.27 -17.55
C TYR A 102 16.49 -4.79 -17.52
N TRP A 103 17.36 -4.39 -16.60
CA TRP A 103 17.84 -3.00 -16.52
C TRP A 103 18.48 -2.52 -17.83
N ASN A 104 19.32 -3.35 -18.45
CA ASN A 104 19.88 -3.05 -19.76
C ASN A 104 18.80 -2.89 -20.83
N SER A 105 17.79 -3.77 -20.84
CA SER A 105 16.69 -3.75 -21.83
C SER A 105 15.82 -2.49 -21.77
N ILE A 106 15.73 -1.85 -20.60
CA ILE A 106 14.98 -0.59 -20.40
C ILE A 106 15.89 0.65 -20.46
N GLY A 107 17.13 0.49 -20.92
CA GLY A 107 18.06 1.58 -21.18
C GLY A 107 18.87 2.08 -19.98
N ILE A 108 18.91 1.36 -18.86
CA ILE A 108 19.77 1.70 -17.72
C ILE A 108 21.22 1.31 -18.05
N PRO A 109 22.16 2.27 -18.13
CA PRO A 109 23.56 1.96 -18.40
C PRO A 109 24.22 1.14 -17.29
N ALA A 110 25.18 0.28 -17.64
CA ALA A 110 25.88 -0.59 -16.68
C ALA A 110 26.51 0.16 -15.50
N ASN A 111 27.01 1.37 -15.71
CA ASN A 111 27.61 2.23 -14.68
C ASN A 111 26.59 2.94 -13.77
N GLN A 112 25.29 2.80 -14.04
CA GLN A 112 24.21 3.29 -13.19
C GLN A 112 23.49 2.16 -12.45
N MET A 113 23.74 0.90 -12.82
CA MET A 113 23.09 -0.25 -12.19
C MET A 113 23.50 -0.39 -10.71
N PRO A 114 22.55 -0.67 -9.80
CA PRO A 114 22.86 -0.97 -8.41
C PRO A 114 23.74 -2.21 -8.25
N LYS A 115 24.47 -2.27 -7.14
CA LYS A 115 25.17 -3.48 -6.71
C LYS A 115 24.15 -4.51 -6.20
N ILE A 116 24.24 -5.76 -6.64
CA ILE A 116 23.42 -6.87 -6.12
C ILE A 116 24.29 -7.81 -5.29
N ILE A 117 23.85 -8.10 -4.07
CA ILE A 117 24.43 -9.08 -3.17
C ILE A 117 23.35 -10.12 -2.86
N VAL A 118 23.68 -11.40 -2.97
CA VAL A 118 22.79 -12.51 -2.62
C VAL A 118 23.36 -13.25 -1.42
N VAL A 119 22.52 -13.49 -0.42
CA VAL A 119 22.88 -14.12 0.85
C VAL A 119 21.95 -15.31 1.05
N THR A 120 22.51 -16.51 1.17
CA THR A 120 21.75 -17.67 1.67
C THR A 120 21.84 -17.71 3.18
N ALA A 121 20.78 -17.30 3.86
CA ALA A 121 20.77 -17.17 5.32
C ALA A 121 20.81 -18.54 6.01
N THR A 122 21.36 -18.56 7.23
CA THR A 122 21.41 -19.72 8.10
C THR A 122 20.64 -19.45 9.38
N VAL A 123 19.67 -20.30 9.71
CA VAL A 123 18.92 -20.25 10.96
C VAL A 123 19.02 -21.61 11.63
N ASN A 124 19.49 -21.67 12.87
CA ASN A 124 19.62 -22.91 13.64
C ASN A 124 20.34 -24.04 12.88
N GLY A 125 21.41 -23.71 12.14
CA GLY A 125 22.17 -24.66 11.33
C GLY A 125 21.56 -25.00 9.95
N ASN A 126 20.30 -24.61 9.70
CA ASN A 126 19.66 -24.77 8.40
C ASN A 126 20.01 -23.59 7.51
N THR A 127 20.82 -23.84 6.48
CA THR A 127 21.16 -22.82 5.48
C THR A 127 20.29 -22.98 4.25
N ALA A 128 19.74 -21.88 3.76
CA ALA A 128 19.00 -21.85 2.50
C ALA A 128 19.91 -22.18 1.30
N THR A 129 19.30 -22.40 0.16
CA THR A 129 20.00 -22.64 -1.10
C THR A 129 19.44 -21.69 -2.14
N ASN A 130 20.28 -21.17 -3.04
CA ASN A 130 19.83 -20.57 -4.29
C ASN A 130 19.27 -21.68 -5.18
N ASP A 131 17.96 -21.91 -5.09
CA ASP A 131 17.27 -23.02 -5.73
C ASP A 131 16.52 -22.54 -6.98
N LEU A 132 17.06 -22.90 -8.14
CA LEU A 132 16.48 -22.63 -9.46
C LEU A 132 15.82 -23.90 -10.05
N SER A 133 15.45 -24.87 -9.20
CA SER A 133 14.78 -26.08 -9.64
C SER A 133 13.37 -25.81 -10.18
N THR A 134 12.80 -26.82 -10.82
CA THR A 134 11.50 -26.73 -11.47
C THR A 134 10.34 -27.09 -10.54
N ASP A 135 10.57 -27.21 -9.23
CA ASP A 135 9.45 -27.40 -8.30
C ASP A 135 8.61 -26.09 -8.22
N PRO A 136 7.28 -26.19 -8.09
CA PRO A 136 6.42 -25.01 -8.16
C PRO A 136 6.72 -23.94 -7.11
N TYR A 137 7.17 -24.34 -5.92
CA TYR A 137 7.51 -23.39 -4.87
C TYR A 137 8.77 -22.61 -5.24
N SER A 138 9.83 -23.31 -5.65
CA SER A 138 11.09 -22.67 -6.04
C SER A 138 10.94 -21.78 -7.27
N ILE A 139 10.09 -22.16 -8.23
CA ILE A 139 9.73 -21.29 -9.36
C ILE A 139 9.11 -19.99 -8.85
N ASN A 140 8.04 -20.08 -8.05
CA ASN A 140 7.32 -18.89 -7.57
C ASN A 140 8.22 -17.99 -6.71
N ALA A 141 9.02 -18.57 -5.82
CA ALA A 141 9.95 -17.84 -4.98
C ALA A 141 11.08 -17.19 -5.80
N THR A 142 11.58 -17.88 -6.83
CA THR A 142 12.59 -17.33 -7.75
C THR A 142 12.04 -16.15 -8.55
N GLU A 143 10.82 -16.28 -9.06
CA GLU A 143 10.17 -15.18 -9.77
C GLU A 143 9.94 -13.98 -8.85
N GLU A 144 9.53 -14.21 -7.60
CA GLU A 144 9.39 -13.16 -6.58
C GLU A 144 10.72 -12.43 -6.32
N ASN A 145 11.81 -13.18 -6.17
CA ASN A 145 13.15 -12.63 -5.98
C ASN A 145 13.56 -11.75 -7.17
N ILE A 146 13.25 -12.19 -8.39
CA ILE A 146 13.56 -11.44 -9.60
C ILE A 146 12.71 -10.18 -9.68
N ILE A 147 11.42 -10.25 -9.35
CA ILE A 147 10.52 -9.10 -9.29
C ILE A 147 11.11 -8.04 -8.35
N ASP A 148 11.38 -8.40 -7.10
CA ASP A 148 11.86 -7.46 -6.07
C ASP A 148 13.17 -6.79 -6.50
N VAL A 149 14.18 -7.59 -6.87
CA VAL A 149 15.50 -7.07 -7.27
C VAL A 149 15.38 -6.19 -8.51
N SER A 150 14.65 -6.65 -9.54
CA SER A 150 14.52 -5.92 -10.81
C SER A 150 13.80 -4.60 -10.63
N ILE A 151 12.74 -4.56 -9.84
CA ILE A 151 11.93 -3.35 -9.63
C ILE A 151 12.68 -2.33 -8.79
N ILE A 152 13.33 -2.76 -7.70
CA ILE A 152 14.10 -1.84 -6.84
C ILE A 152 15.18 -1.12 -7.66
N GLY A 153 15.99 -1.88 -8.42
CA GLY A 153 17.06 -1.27 -9.20
C GLY A 153 16.59 -0.58 -10.48
N GLY A 154 15.46 -1.00 -11.04
CA GLY A 154 14.88 -0.36 -12.23
C GLY A 154 14.26 1.00 -11.92
N CYS A 155 13.62 1.14 -10.75
CA CYS A 155 13.03 2.40 -10.31
C CYS A 155 14.06 3.31 -9.62
N CYS A 156 15.17 2.76 -9.13
CA CYS A 156 16.30 3.50 -8.55
C CYS A 156 17.64 3.09 -9.21
N PRO A 157 17.92 3.55 -10.45
CA PRO A 157 19.16 3.27 -11.16
C PRO A 157 20.33 4.11 -10.62
N ASN A 158 20.70 3.86 -9.36
CA ASN A 158 21.77 4.56 -8.66
C ASN A 158 22.96 3.60 -8.42
N PRO A 159 24.17 3.90 -8.92
CA PRO A 159 25.35 3.05 -8.68
C PRO A 159 25.84 3.04 -7.23
N LYS A 160 25.29 3.90 -6.37
CA LYS A 160 25.50 3.89 -4.91
C LYS A 160 24.42 3.12 -4.14
N LEU A 161 23.40 2.60 -4.82
CA LEU A 161 22.45 1.68 -4.22
C LEU A 161 23.06 0.28 -4.16
N THR A 162 22.92 -0.36 -3.00
CA THR A 162 23.15 -1.79 -2.82
C THR A 162 21.83 -2.49 -2.55
N ILE A 163 21.53 -3.55 -3.30
CA ILE A 163 20.39 -4.44 -3.09
C ILE A 163 20.93 -5.74 -2.51
N ILE A 164 20.42 -6.15 -1.35
CA ILE A 164 20.77 -7.42 -0.72
C ILE A 164 19.56 -8.33 -0.74
N LEU A 165 19.60 -9.41 -1.51
CA LEU A 165 18.61 -10.48 -1.47
C LEU A 165 19.00 -11.50 -0.40
N PHE A 166 18.21 -11.60 0.66
CA PHE A 166 18.36 -12.63 1.68
C PHE A 166 17.42 -13.80 1.34
N ILE A 167 17.98 -14.86 0.77
CA ILE A 167 17.29 -16.13 0.57
C ILE A 167 17.31 -16.86 1.90
N CYS A 168 16.17 -16.95 2.57
CA CYS A 168 16.04 -17.51 3.89
C CYS A 168 15.47 -18.93 3.88
N PRO A 169 15.89 -19.79 4.82
CA PRO A 169 15.23 -21.07 5.05
C PRO A 169 13.85 -20.83 5.67
N PHE A 170 12.98 -21.82 5.58
CA PHE A 170 11.64 -21.75 6.15
C PHE A 170 11.66 -21.70 7.69
N PHE A 171 11.46 -20.50 8.24
CA PHE A 171 11.37 -20.23 9.67
C PHE A 171 10.33 -19.14 9.95
N SER A 172 10.07 -18.87 11.22
CA SER A 172 9.18 -17.79 11.63
C SER A 172 9.79 -16.44 11.21
N VAL A 173 8.94 -15.44 10.93
CA VAL A 173 9.39 -14.10 10.55
C VAL A 173 10.30 -13.50 11.63
N SER A 174 9.98 -13.74 12.91
CA SER A 174 10.75 -13.28 14.06
C SER A 174 12.16 -13.88 14.14
N ASP A 175 12.39 -15.05 13.55
CA ASP A 175 13.72 -15.68 13.48
C ASP A 175 14.57 -15.07 12.35
N LEU A 176 13.93 -14.61 11.26
CA LEU A 176 14.59 -14.12 10.07
C LEU A 176 14.90 -12.61 10.11
N LEU A 177 14.00 -11.81 10.67
CA LEU A 177 14.16 -10.36 10.70
C LEU A 177 15.50 -9.91 11.33
N PRO A 178 15.97 -10.48 12.46
CA PRO A 178 17.26 -10.09 13.04
C PRO A 178 18.43 -10.33 12.10
N ILE A 179 18.42 -11.42 11.33
CA ILE A 179 19.48 -11.74 10.36
C ILE A 179 19.49 -10.70 9.25
N VAL A 180 18.34 -10.45 8.64
CA VAL A 180 18.22 -9.49 7.53
C VAL A 180 18.58 -8.08 7.97
N LEU A 181 18.07 -7.63 9.14
CA LEU A 181 18.32 -6.30 9.68
C LEU A 181 19.76 -6.10 10.19
N SER A 182 20.46 -7.18 10.52
CA SER A 182 21.89 -7.11 10.89
C SER A 182 22.80 -6.79 9.71
N GLY A 183 22.33 -7.00 8.46
CA GLY A 183 23.14 -6.78 7.28
C GLY A 183 24.24 -7.83 7.10
N ILE A 184 25.22 -7.50 6.27
CA ILE A 184 26.35 -8.39 5.93
C ILE A 184 27.65 -7.61 5.80
N THR A 185 28.78 -8.27 6.03
CA THR A 185 30.11 -7.69 5.83
C THR A 185 30.80 -8.37 4.66
N ILE A 186 31.34 -7.57 3.73
CA ILE A 186 32.18 -8.04 2.62
C ILE A 186 33.47 -7.22 2.63
N GLY A 187 34.60 -7.91 2.83
CA GLY A 187 35.88 -7.24 3.07
C GLY A 187 35.79 -6.32 4.29
N GLN A 188 36.08 -5.03 4.10
CA GLN A 188 36.03 -4.02 5.17
C GLN A 188 34.71 -3.23 5.21
N THR A 189 33.76 -3.52 4.31
CA THR A 189 32.50 -2.78 4.21
C THR A 189 31.36 -3.60 4.82
N HIS A 190 30.64 -3.00 5.77
CA HIS A 190 29.40 -3.53 6.32
C HIS A 190 28.20 -2.88 5.63
N TYR A 191 27.39 -3.70 4.96
CA TYR A 191 26.17 -3.28 4.28
C TYR A 191 24.97 -3.61 5.17
N LYS A 192 24.40 -2.57 5.79
CA LYS A 192 23.23 -2.67 6.64
C LYS A 192 22.03 -2.06 5.94
N PRO A 193 20.88 -2.78 5.83
CA PRO A 193 19.67 -2.21 5.24
C PRO A 193 19.22 -0.92 5.95
N THR A 194 19.02 0.14 5.17
CA THR A 194 18.27 1.35 5.58
C THR A 194 16.82 1.25 5.16
N ILE A 195 16.54 0.38 4.18
CA ILE A 195 15.19 0.03 3.73
C ILE A 195 15.09 -1.50 3.65
N LEU A 196 13.96 -2.06 4.05
CA LEU A 196 13.65 -3.49 3.95
C LEU A 196 12.38 -3.67 3.11
N ASN A 197 12.47 -4.46 2.05
CA ASN A 197 11.32 -4.90 1.26
C ASN A 197 10.91 -6.33 1.68
N ILE A 198 9.60 -6.54 1.84
CA ILE A 198 9.01 -7.86 2.12
C ILE A 198 7.78 -8.05 1.22
N SER A 199 7.94 -8.82 0.15
CA SER A 199 6.85 -9.18 -0.77
C SER A 199 6.25 -10.56 -0.45
N TRP A 200 6.14 -10.87 0.86
CA TRP A 200 5.69 -12.15 1.39
C TRP A 200 4.65 -11.93 2.49
N GLY A 201 3.61 -12.75 2.48
CA GLY A 201 2.46 -12.57 3.37
C GLY A 201 1.75 -13.87 3.73
N ILE A 202 0.96 -13.80 4.80
CA ILE A 202 -0.08 -14.76 5.15
C ILE A 202 -1.29 -14.03 5.69
N PRO A 203 -2.48 -14.67 5.71
CA PRO A 203 -3.59 -14.18 6.53
C PRO A 203 -3.14 -13.93 7.98
N GLU A 204 -3.55 -12.83 8.58
CA GLU A 204 -3.22 -12.47 9.96
C GLU A 204 -3.75 -13.50 10.97
N ILE A 205 -4.74 -14.31 10.59
CA ILE A 205 -5.19 -15.44 11.41
C ILE A 205 -4.30 -16.69 11.25
N GLY A 206 -3.33 -16.68 10.34
CA GLY A 206 -2.44 -17.80 10.08
C GLY A 206 -1.59 -18.20 11.29
N TYR A 207 -1.19 -17.26 12.14
CA TYR A 207 -0.42 -17.54 13.37
C TYR A 207 -1.30 -17.74 14.62
N VAL A 208 -2.57 -18.14 14.51
CA VAL A 208 -3.43 -18.41 15.68
C VAL A 208 -2.81 -19.37 16.70
N ASN A 209 -1.97 -20.31 16.24
CA ASN A 209 -1.28 -21.29 17.10
C ASN A 209 0.08 -20.80 17.64
N ASN A 210 0.53 -19.60 17.27
CA ASN A 210 1.73 -18.96 17.80
C ASN A 210 1.50 -17.45 18.01
N PRO A 211 0.62 -17.04 18.94
CA PRO A 211 0.25 -15.64 19.13
C PRO A 211 1.44 -14.75 19.56
N ASN A 212 2.49 -15.34 20.13
CA ASN A 212 3.71 -14.63 20.50
C ASN A 212 4.48 -14.09 19.28
N GLU A 213 4.25 -14.67 18.09
CA GLU A 213 4.90 -14.22 16.85
C GLU A 213 4.56 -12.77 16.53
N PHE A 214 3.29 -12.38 16.68
CA PHE A 214 2.86 -10.99 16.44
C PHE A 214 3.60 -9.99 17.34
N THR A 215 3.78 -10.32 18.62
CA THR A 215 4.47 -9.46 19.59
C THR A 215 5.96 -9.38 19.31
N LYS A 216 6.60 -10.51 18.96
CA LYS A 216 8.03 -10.56 18.62
C LYS A 216 8.33 -9.76 17.35
N VAL A 217 7.60 -10.02 16.27
CA VAL A 217 7.76 -9.33 14.99
C VAL A 217 7.53 -7.84 15.17
N ASN A 218 6.46 -7.44 15.88
CA ASN A 218 6.19 -6.04 16.16
C ASN A 218 7.32 -5.36 16.94
N THR A 219 7.87 -6.02 17.97
CA THR A 219 9.01 -5.51 18.74
C THR A 219 10.26 -5.32 17.87
N ILE A 220 10.57 -6.30 17.02
CA ILE A 220 11.74 -6.23 16.13
C ILE A 220 11.58 -5.10 15.12
N LEU A 221 10.41 -4.96 14.49
CA LEU A 221 10.13 -3.91 13.52
C LEU A 221 10.06 -2.52 14.16
N GLN A 222 9.55 -2.41 15.39
CA GLN A 222 9.61 -1.18 16.19
C GLN A 222 11.07 -0.76 16.43
N ALA A 223 11.92 -1.69 16.85
CA ALA A 223 13.34 -1.41 17.07
C ALA A 223 14.04 -1.03 15.75
N ALA A 224 13.70 -1.68 14.64
CA ALA A 224 14.24 -1.36 13.32
C ALA A 224 13.89 0.08 12.89
N THR A 225 12.61 0.47 13.00
CA THR A 225 12.14 1.82 12.66
C THR A 225 12.73 2.90 13.56
N GLN A 226 12.93 2.63 14.85
CA GLN A 226 13.65 3.52 15.77
C GLN A 226 15.12 3.71 15.39
N ASN A 227 15.73 2.73 14.71
CA ASN A 227 17.08 2.81 14.17
C ASN A 227 17.13 3.33 12.71
N GLY A 228 16.04 3.95 12.23
CA GLY A 228 15.99 4.59 10.92
C GLY A 228 15.73 3.64 9.75
N VAL A 229 15.40 2.37 9.99
CA VAL A 229 15.07 1.43 8.91
C VAL A 229 13.61 1.62 8.49
N ASN A 230 13.37 1.86 7.21
CA ASN A 230 12.02 1.88 6.64
C ASN A 230 11.66 0.50 6.08
N ILE A 231 10.51 -0.05 6.46
CA ILE A 231 10.09 -1.39 6.03
C ILE A 231 8.86 -1.27 5.13
N CYS A 232 8.96 -1.73 3.89
CA CYS A 232 7.89 -1.78 2.89
C CYS A 232 7.38 -3.22 2.80
N VAL A 233 6.07 -3.42 2.93
CA VAL A 233 5.46 -4.76 2.88
C VAL A 233 4.29 -4.77 1.91
N ALA A 234 4.26 -5.75 1.01
CA ALA A 234 3.12 -5.99 0.12
C ALA A 234 1.85 -6.26 0.95
N ALA A 235 0.75 -5.55 0.66
CA ALA A 235 -0.47 -5.63 1.47
C ALA A 235 -1.26 -6.93 1.27
N GLY A 236 -0.94 -7.71 0.23
CA GLY A 236 -1.59 -8.96 -0.14
C GLY A 236 -2.23 -8.90 -1.53
N ASP A 237 -2.53 -10.07 -2.11
CA ASP A 237 -3.04 -10.20 -3.48
C ASP A 237 -4.39 -10.93 -3.55
N ASP A 238 -4.95 -11.23 -2.38
CA ASP A 238 -6.14 -12.07 -2.21
C ASP A 238 -7.30 -11.25 -1.61
N GLY A 239 -7.30 -9.95 -1.92
CA GLY A 239 -8.37 -9.02 -1.61
C GLY A 239 -8.61 -8.77 -0.12
N SER A 240 -9.86 -8.44 0.21
CA SER A 240 -10.36 -8.15 1.55
C SER A 240 -10.29 -9.30 2.56
N SER A 241 -9.87 -10.48 2.11
CA SER A 241 -10.05 -11.74 2.82
C SER A 241 -8.78 -12.56 2.98
N GLU A 242 -7.70 -12.23 2.26
CA GLU A 242 -6.50 -13.09 2.19
C GLU A 242 -6.84 -14.57 1.95
N ASN A 243 -7.74 -14.88 1.00
CA ASN A 243 -8.24 -16.24 0.73
C ASN A 243 -8.94 -16.94 1.92
N MET A 244 -9.38 -16.19 2.94
CA MET A 244 -10.18 -16.71 4.04
C MET A 244 -11.70 -16.53 3.80
N THR A 245 -12.51 -17.27 4.55
CA THR A 245 -13.98 -17.20 4.43
C THR A 245 -14.58 -15.87 4.92
N THR A 246 -13.83 -15.14 5.75
CA THR A 246 -14.20 -13.84 6.32
C THR A 246 -13.15 -12.80 5.99
N LEU A 247 -13.46 -11.53 6.26
CA LEU A 247 -12.48 -10.44 6.17
C LEU A 247 -11.20 -10.82 6.92
N ASN A 248 -10.07 -10.55 6.27
CA ASN A 248 -8.74 -10.80 6.77
C ASN A 248 -7.75 -9.82 6.15
N THR A 249 -6.56 -9.78 6.73
CA THR A 249 -5.50 -8.84 6.33
C THR A 249 -4.17 -9.58 6.32
N SER A 250 -3.22 -9.12 5.50
CA SER A 250 -1.94 -9.80 5.36
C SER A 250 -0.96 -9.43 6.47
N PHE A 251 -0.35 -10.44 7.09
CA PHE A 251 0.78 -10.30 8.00
C PHE A 251 2.09 -10.62 7.26
N PRO A 252 3.16 -9.80 7.38
CA PRO A 252 3.36 -8.74 8.38
C PRO A 252 2.91 -7.33 7.98
N ALA A 253 2.15 -7.15 6.89
CA ALA A 253 1.68 -5.83 6.48
C ALA A 253 0.82 -5.14 7.56
N THR A 254 0.11 -5.91 8.40
CA THR A 254 -0.65 -5.37 9.54
C THR A 254 0.20 -4.81 10.68
N CYS A 255 1.52 -5.05 10.72
CA CYS A 255 2.36 -4.45 11.75
C CYS A 255 2.34 -2.90 11.66
N PRO A 256 2.22 -2.16 12.77
CA PRO A 256 2.18 -0.69 12.76
C PRO A 256 3.53 -0.01 12.48
N TYR A 257 4.62 -0.78 12.41
CA TYR A 257 5.98 -0.31 12.14
C TYR A 257 6.48 -0.69 10.74
N VAL A 258 5.55 -0.85 9.80
CA VAL A 258 5.84 -1.01 8.37
C VAL A 258 4.93 -0.09 7.56
N THR A 259 5.34 0.24 6.34
CA THR A 259 4.45 0.77 5.31
C THR A 259 3.86 -0.40 4.54
N ALA A 260 2.56 -0.65 4.74
CA ALA A 260 1.79 -1.59 3.93
C ALA A 260 1.47 -0.94 2.59
N VAL A 261 1.88 -1.57 1.50
CA VAL A 261 1.73 -1.05 0.13
C VAL A 261 0.71 -1.91 -0.62
N GLY A 262 -0.45 -1.31 -0.89
CA GLY A 262 -1.53 -1.88 -1.69
C GLY A 262 -1.34 -1.69 -3.18
N GLY A 263 -2.37 -2.09 -3.94
CA GLY A 263 -2.30 -2.26 -5.37
C GLY A 263 -3.37 -1.49 -6.15
N THR A 264 -2.96 -0.87 -7.25
CA THR A 264 -3.82 -0.20 -8.22
C THR A 264 -3.70 -0.81 -9.62
N ASN A 265 -4.71 -0.58 -10.47
CA ASN A 265 -4.58 -0.71 -11.91
C ASN A 265 -4.36 0.71 -12.49
N LEU A 266 -3.24 0.92 -13.17
CA LEU A 266 -2.83 2.21 -13.71
C LEU A 266 -2.90 2.24 -15.24
N TYR A 267 -3.66 3.19 -15.80
CA TYR A 267 -3.62 3.55 -17.20
C TYR A 267 -3.13 5.00 -17.36
N CYS A 268 -1.92 5.19 -17.89
CA CYS A 268 -1.24 6.47 -18.03
C CYS A 268 -0.46 6.48 -19.36
N PRO A 269 -1.15 6.63 -20.50
CA PRO A 269 -0.54 6.44 -21.82
C PRO A 269 0.49 7.52 -22.18
N THR A 270 0.43 8.69 -21.53
CA THR A 270 1.36 9.81 -21.78
C THR A 270 2.50 9.88 -20.78
N LEU A 271 2.57 8.94 -19.82
CA LEU A 271 3.56 8.90 -18.74
C LEU A 271 3.55 10.16 -17.84
N ASN A 272 2.46 10.93 -17.87
CA ASN A 272 2.22 12.09 -17.05
C ASN A 272 0.94 11.86 -16.24
N TYR A 273 1.07 11.70 -14.93
CA TYR A 273 -0.08 11.41 -14.07
C TYR A 273 -1.19 12.46 -14.17
N ASN A 274 -0.82 13.73 -14.35
CA ASN A 274 -1.79 14.85 -14.41
C ASN A 274 -2.50 14.98 -15.77
N ASP A 275 -2.19 14.09 -16.72
CA ASP A 275 -2.88 14.05 -18.01
C ASP A 275 -4.34 13.59 -17.81
N PRO A 276 -5.35 14.25 -18.44
CA PRO A 276 -6.74 13.82 -18.36
C PRO A 276 -7.02 12.40 -18.89
N ALA A 277 -6.12 11.83 -19.70
CA ALA A 277 -6.21 10.44 -20.15
C ALA A 277 -5.77 9.43 -19.08
N THR A 278 -5.14 9.87 -17.99
CA THR A 278 -4.72 9.02 -16.90
C THR A 278 -5.90 8.58 -16.05
N ALA A 279 -5.94 7.30 -15.74
CA ALA A 279 -6.88 6.70 -14.79
C ALA A 279 -6.12 5.73 -13.88
N GLU A 280 -6.41 5.77 -12.59
CA GLU A 280 -5.87 4.81 -11.63
C GLU A 280 -6.98 4.39 -10.67
N VAL A 281 -7.15 3.08 -10.50
CA VAL A 281 -8.30 2.48 -9.80
C VAL A 281 -7.82 1.32 -8.93
N VAL A 282 -8.64 0.85 -8.00
CA VAL A 282 -8.28 -0.32 -7.18
C VAL A 282 -7.95 -1.51 -8.07
N TRP A 283 -6.83 -2.18 -7.82
CA TRP A 283 -6.53 -3.43 -8.51
C TRP A 283 -7.49 -4.52 -8.04
N ASN A 284 -8.27 -5.03 -9.00
CA ASN A 284 -9.14 -6.18 -8.84
C ASN A 284 -9.40 -6.81 -10.21
N ASP A 285 -9.03 -8.08 -10.40
CA ASP A 285 -9.30 -8.82 -11.63
C ASP A 285 -10.39 -9.90 -11.51
N SER A 286 -11.16 -9.87 -10.42
CA SER A 286 -12.14 -10.87 -9.93
C SER A 286 -11.54 -12.08 -9.22
N TYR A 287 -10.30 -12.45 -9.50
CA TYR A 287 -9.63 -13.61 -8.91
C TYR A 287 -8.58 -13.19 -7.88
N GLN A 288 -7.87 -12.11 -8.18
CA GLN A 288 -6.91 -11.43 -7.33
C GLN A 288 -7.31 -9.96 -7.20
N ALA A 289 -6.94 -9.37 -6.07
CA ALA A 289 -7.16 -7.97 -5.78
C ALA A 289 -6.21 -7.52 -4.69
N THR A 290 -6.00 -6.20 -4.58
CA THR A 290 -5.18 -5.65 -3.50
C THR A 290 -5.66 -6.10 -2.12
N GLY A 291 -4.74 -6.58 -1.31
CA GLY A 291 -4.98 -6.84 0.11
C GLY A 291 -5.27 -5.54 0.84
N GLY A 292 -6.17 -5.61 1.82
CA GLY A 292 -6.56 -4.42 2.57
C GLY A 292 -7.76 -4.65 3.47
N GLY A 293 -7.80 -3.94 4.60
CA GLY A 293 -8.79 -4.14 5.65
C GLY A 293 -8.33 -3.67 7.02
N ILE A 294 -8.94 -4.22 8.06
CA ILE A 294 -8.70 -3.83 9.45
C ILE A 294 -8.08 -5.02 10.18
N SER A 295 -6.92 -4.80 10.78
CA SER A 295 -6.25 -5.79 11.64
C SER A 295 -7.16 -6.21 12.79
N THR A 296 -7.03 -7.47 13.20
CA THR A 296 -7.64 -8.05 14.39
C THR A 296 -6.65 -8.19 15.55
N LYS A 297 -5.36 -7.89 15.31
CA LYS A 297 -4.27 -8.10 16.27
C LYS A 297 -3.65 -6.80 16.76
N TYR A 298 -3.41 -5.85 15.87
CA TYR A 298 -2.68 -4.62 16.18
C TYR A 298 -3.60 -3.45 16.41
N ALA A 299 -3.41 -2.77 17.55
CA ALA A 299 -4.09 -1.53 17.86
C ALA A 299 -3.77 -0.45 16.82
N LYS A 300 -4.73 0.45 16.60
CA LYS A 300 -4.58 1.58 15.70
C LYS A 300 -3.41 2.46 16.15
N PRO A 301 -2.37 2.64 15.32
CA PRO A 301 -1.26 3.52 15.65
C PRO A 301 -1.70 4.99 15.67
N ALA A 302 -1.03 5.82 16.46
CA ALA A 302 -1.42 7.22 16.67
C ALA A 302 -1.49 8.04 15.37
N TYR A 303 -0.63 7.74 14.39
CA TYR A 303 -0.61 8.42 13.10
C TYR A 303 -1.89 8.17 12.26
N GLN A 304 -2.71 7.17 12.60
CA GLN A 304 -4.01 6.90 11.96
C GLN A 304 -5.20 7.57 12.67
N ASN A 305 -5.00 8.25 13.81
CA ASN A 305 -6.12 8.75 14.62
C ASN A 305 -6.92 9.89 13.98
N SER A 306 -6.27 10.73 13.18
CA SER A 306 -6.86 11.97 12.65
C SER A 306 -7.31 11.84 11.19
N ILE A 307 -7.32 10.63 10.66
CA ILE A 307 -7.60 10.36 9.24
C ILE A 307 -9.08 10.02 9.09
N PRO A 308 -9.85 10.77 8.26
CA PRO A 308 -11.21 10.41 7.91
C PRO A 308 -11.30 8.97 7.41
N ASN A 309 -12.44 8.31 7.63
CA ASN A 309 -12.70 6.90 7.28
C ASN A 309 -11.91 5.84 8.09
N ILE A 310 -10.86 6.21 8.83
CA ILE A 310 -10.22 5.30 9.80
C ILE A 310 -10.99 5.31 11.13
N THR A 311 -11.78 4.27 11.36
CA THR A 311 -12.64 4.16 12.55
C THR A 311 -12.20 3.04 13.50
N GLY A 312 -12.78 2.97 14.70
CA GLY A 312 -12.45 1.91 15.67
C GLY A 312 -11.01 1.98 16.23
N ASN A 313 -10.55 0.85 16.77
CA ASN A 313 -9.36 0.77 17.63
C ASN A 313 -8.19 -0.02 17.03
N TYR A 314 -8.30 -0.49 15.79
CA TYR A 314 -7.31 -1.39 15.18
C TYR A 314 -6.69 -0.80 13.91
N ARG A 315 -5.48 -1.24 13.58
CA ARG A 315 -4.67 -0.78 12.44
C ARG A 315 -5.38 -1.08 11.12
N HIS A 316 -5.62 -0.06 10.30
CA HIS A 316 -6.17 -0.23 8.94
C HIS A 316 -5.03 -0.37 7.93
N ILE A 317 -5.15 -1.24 6.92
CA ILE A 317 -4.22 -1.40 5.79
C ILE A 317 -4.97 -1.26 4.44
N PRO A 318 -4.28 -0.89 3.35
CA PRO A 318 -2.85 -0.50 3.29
C PRO A 318 -2.62 0.93 3.79
N ASP A 319 -1.37 1.37 3.84
CA ASP A 319 -1.01 2.76 4.15
C ASP A 319 -1.04 3.62 2.88
N ILE A 320 -0.53 3.09 1.77
CA ILE A 320 -0.52 3.69 0.42
C ILE A 320 -0.78 2.59 -0.61
N ALA A 321 -0.99 2.92 -1.88
CA ALA A 321 -1.06 1.94 -2.96
C ALA A 321 -0.31 2.40 -4.21
N LEU A 322 0.25 1.46 -4.97
CA LEU A 322 0.92 1.74 -6.24
C LEU A 322 0.52 0.68 -7.26
N ASN A 323 0.91 0.86 -8.51
CA ASN A 323 0.58 -0.05 -9.60
C ASN A 323 0.89 -1.52 -9.23
N ALA A 324 -0.09 -2.38 -9.44
CA ALA A 324 -0.06 -3.79 -9.05
C ALA A 324 -0.84 -4.71 -10.01
N ASP A 325 -1.74 -4.20 -10.85
CA ASP A 325 -2.48 -5.07 -11.76
C ASP A 325 -1.54 -5.66 -12.84
N PRO A 326 -1.48 -6.99 -13.05
CA PRO A 326 -0.69 -7.59 -14.13
C PRO A 326 -1.04 -7.05 -15.53
N TYR A 327 -2.26 -6.55 -15.75
CA TYR A 327 -2.67 -5.91 -17.01
C TYR A 327 -2.12 -4.49 -17.18
N SER A 328 -1.64 -3.88 -16.09
CA SER A 328 -0.81 -2.68 -16.11
C SER A 328 0.63 -2.94 -15.64
N GLY A 329 1.08 -4.20 -15.69
CA GLY A 329 2.27 -4.67 -15.00
C GLY A 329 3.60 -4.38 -15.70
N ILE A 330 4.64 -5.07 -15.23
CA ILE A 330 6.02 -4.95 -15.73
C ILE A 330 6.49 -6.30 -16.30
N ARG A 331 6.96 -6.31 -17.55
CA ARG A 331 7.60 -7.50 -18.15
C ARG A 331 9.04 -7.62 -17.65
N LEU A 332 9.44 -8.83 -17.27
CA LEU A 332 10.76 -9.09 -16.68
C LEU A 332 11.49 -10.20 -17.44
N PHE A 333 12.79 -10.30 -17.20
CA PHE A 333 13.57 -11.43 -17.69
C PHE A 333 13.44 -12.60 -16.72
N ILE A 334 13.16 -13.80 -17.23
CA ILE A 334 13.19 -15.06 -16.49
C ILE A 334 13.99 -16.07 -17.28
N ASN A 335 15.00 -16.67 -16.64
CA ASN A 335 15.96 -17.58 -17.25
C ASN A 335 16.56 -17.01 -18.55
N GLY A 336 16.87 -15.72 -18.53
CA GLY A 336 17.44 -15.00 -19.67
C GLY A 336 16.49 -14.65 -20.81
N GLN A 337 15.19 -14.90 -20.69
CA GLN A 337 14.18 -14.53 -21.69
C GLN A 337 13.24 -13.46 -21.14
N LEU A 338 12.97 -12.42 -21.93
CA LEU A 338 11.92 -11.46 -21.60
C LEU A 338 10.55 -12.18 -21.66
N THR A 339 9.77 -12.09 -20.59
CA THR A 339 8.48 -12.76 -20.52
C THR A 339 7.47 -12.16 -21.50
N PRO A 340 6.60 -12.98 -22.12
CA PRO A 340 5.53 -12.47 -22.99
C PRO A 340 4.42 -11.78 -22.17
N TYR A 341 4.27 -12.17 -20.91
CA TYR A 341 3.35 -11.59 -19.94
C TYR A 341 4.06 -10.61 -18.99
N ALA A 342 3.29 -9.72 -18.38
CA ALA A 342 3.76 -8.85 -17.31
C ALA A 342 3.48 -9.44 -15.92
N TYR A 343 4.31 -9.04 -14.96
CA TYR A 343 4.13 -9.31 -13.54
C TYR A 343 3.36 -8.17 -12.87
N GLY A 344 2.46 -8.54 -11.98
CA GLY A 344 1.75 -7.65 -11.05
C GLY A 344 1.81 -8.17 -9.61
N GLY A 345 0.76 -7.91 -8.84
CA GLY A 345 0.72 -8.12 -7.40
C GLY A 345 1.12 -6.89 -6.61
N THR A 346 0.67 -6.79 -5.36
CA THR A 346 1.25 -5.84 -4.40
C THR A 346 2.76 -6.06 -4.19
N SER A 347 3.25 -7.25 -4.57
CA SER A 347 4.66 -7.57 -4.77
C SER A 347 5.42 -6.70 -5.77
N ILE A 348 4.78 -6.02 -6.72
CA ILE A 348 5.46 -4.99 -7.51
C ILE A 348 5.36 -3.62 -6.83
N SER A 349 4.25 -3.35 -6.14
CA SER A 349 4.01 -2.06 -5.45
C SER A 349 4.99 -1.79 -4.30
N ALA A 350 5.26 -2.78 -3.44
CA ALA A 350 6.17 -2.65 -2.31
C ALA A 350 7.62 -2.32 -2.73
N PRO A 351 8.24 -3.03 -3.69
CA PRO A 351 9.57 -2.68 -4.17
C PRO A 351 9.61 -1.36 -4.96
N ILE A 352 8.52 -0.94 -5.64
CA ILE A 352 8.44 0.41 -6.22
C ILE A 352 8.60 1.47 -5.10
N PHE A 353 7.86 1.33 -3.99
CA PHE A 353 7.98 2.28 -2.88
C PHE A 353 9.35 2.20 -2.19
N ALA A 354 9.91 0.99 -2.01
CA ALA A 354 11.27 0.82 -1.48
C ALA A 354 12.32 1.56 -2.34
N ALA A 355 12.18 1.53 -3.67
CA ALA A 355 13.04 2.27 -4.59
C ALA A 355 12.89 3.80 -4.43
N TYR A 356 11.66 4.30 -4.27
CA TYR A 356 11.41 5.71 -3.98
C TYR A 356 12.11 6.16 -2.68
N LEU A 357 11.96 5.39 -1.60
CA LEU A 357 12.65 5.67 -0.35
C LEU A 357 14.17 5.64 -0.52
N ALA A 358 14.69 4.73 -1.36
CA ALA A 358 16.13 4.65 -1.63
C ALA A 358 16.67 5.89 -2.36
N LEU A 359 15.86 6.52 -3.23
CA LEU A 359 16.21 7.75 -3.92
C LEU A 359 16.25 8.98 -3.01
N ILE A 360 15.43 9.02 -1.96
CA ILE A 360 15.31 10.19 -1.08
C ILE A 360 16.03 10.03 0.26
N ASN A 361 16.28 8.80 0.70
CA ASN A 361 16.94 8.45 1.95
C ASN A 361 16.34 9.13 3.19
N PRO A 362 15.10 8.81 3.57
CA PRO A 362 14.51 9.38 4.78
C PRO A 362 15.30 8.92 6.02
N ASN A 363 15.50 9.84 6.97
CA ASN A 363 16.26 9.57 8.21
C ASN A 363 15.41 9.03 9.36
N GLN A 364 14.11 8.83 9.13
CA GLN A 364 13.15 8.32 10.11
C GLN A 364 12.09 7.45 9.43
N PHE A 365 11.32 6.73 10.23
CA PHE A 365 10.19 5.94 9.75
C PHE A 365 9.11 6.85 9.14
N VAL A 366 8.69 6.55 7.91
CA VAL A 366 7.90 7.48 7.09
C VAL A 366 6.40 7.48 7.39
N ASN A 367 5.79 6.44 7.96
CA ASN A 367 4.33 6.39 8.12
C ASN A 367 3.75 7.63 8.83
N PRO A 368 4.26 8.08 9.99
CA PRO A 368 3.75 9.30 10.62
C PRO A 368 3.73 10.52 9.69
N LEU A 369 4.74 10.66 8.81
CA LEU A 369 4.82 11.75 7.84
C LEU A 369 3.88 11.54 6.65
N LEU A 370 3.72 10.30 6.16
CA LEU A 370 2.75 9.96 5.12
C LEU A 370 1.34 10.39 5.54
N TYR A 371 0.92 10.00 6.74
CA TYR A 371 -0.40 10.34 7.27
C TYR A 371 -0.57 11.83 7.57
N ALA A 372 0.49 12.53 7.99
CA ALA A 372 0.47 13.99 8.10
C ALA A 372 0.32 14.69 6.74
N ALA A 373 0.73 14.03 5.65
CA ALA A 373 0.69 14.54 4.28
C ALA A 373 -0.57 14.14 3.49
N ALA A 374 -1.50 13.42 4.12
CA ALA A 374 -2.64 12.74 3.51
C ALA A 374 -3.49 13.63 2.57
N ALA A 375 -3.60 14.92 2.85
CA ALA A 375 -4.48 15.82 2.12
C ALA A 375 -3.93 16.31 0.76
N THR A 376 -2.62 16.21 0.50
CA THR A 376 -2.00 16.95 -0.63
C THR A 376 -0.90 16.22 -1.40
N ASN A 377 -0.44 15.04 -0.95
CA ASN A 377 0.73 14.38 -1.52
C ASN A 377 0.44 13.00 -2.14
N PHE A 378 -0.84 12.72 -2.37
CA PHE A 378 -1.30 11.46 -2.92
C PHE A 378 -2.32 11.73 -4.04
N HIS A 379 -2.34 10.82 -5.00
CA HIS A 379 -3.42 10.70 -5.95
C HIS A 379 -4.47 9.78 -5.34
N ASP A 380 -5.62 10.36 -5.02
CA ASP A 380 -6.73 9.69 -4.33
C ASP A 380 -7.42 8.71 -5.27
N ILE A 381 -7.48 7.44 -4.86
CA ILE A 381 -8.08 6.37 -5.66
C ILE A 381 -9.50 6.15 -5.16
N THR A 382 -10.47 6.70 -5.89
CA THR A 382 -11.87 6.77 -5.43
C THR A 382 -12.79 5.78 -6.12
N SER A 383 -12.25 4.80 -6.87
CA SER A 383 -13.03 3.86 -7.66
C SER A 383 -12.49 2.43 -7.60
N GLY A 384 -13.42 1.48 -7.47
CA GLY A 384 -13.14 0.06 -7.35
C GLY A 384 -13.34 -0.49 -5.93
N TYR A 385 -13.06 -1.78 -5.76
CA TYR A 385 -13.24 -2.52 -4.51
C TYR A 385 -12.29 -3.72 -4.49
N ASN A 386 -12.00 -4.28 -3.31
CA ASN A 386 -10.99 -5.35 -3.17
C ASN A 386 -11.56 -6.75 -2.86
N TYR A 387 -12.79 -7.02 -3.26
CA TYR A 387 -13.41 -8.36 -3.18
C TYR A 387 -12.92 -9.31 -4.28
N THR A 388 -12.58 -10.54 -3.90
CA THR A 388 -12.29 -11.64 -4.84
C THR A 388 -13.37 -12.72 -4.75
N SER A 389 -13.69 -13.33 -5.90
CA SER A 389 -14.74 -14.36 -6.00
C SER A 389 -14.41 -15.68 -5.29
N SER A 390 -13.16 -15.86 -4.84
CA SER A 390 -12.62 -17.11 -4.32
C SER A 390 -12.87 -17.38 -2.84
N SER A 391 -13.30 -16.39 -2.03
CA SER A 391 -13.07 -16.49 -0.58
C SER A 391 -14.12 -15.85 0.34
N SER A 392 -14.62 -14.63 0.11
CA SER A 392 -15.57 -13.98 1.04
C SER A 392 -16.51 -12.97 0.38
N THR A 393 -17.82 -12.95 0.71
CA THR A 393 -18.76 -11.93 0.19
C THR A 393 -18.58 -10.52 0.77
N SER A 394 -17.62 -10.34 1.68
CA SER A 394 -17.34 -9.05 2.34
C SER A 394 -16.25 -8.29 1.59
N LEU A 395 -16.39 -6.96 1.49
CA LEU A 395 -15.52 -6.12 0.67
C LEU A 395 -15.21 -4.80 1.35
N TYR A 396 -14.14 -4.15 0.92
CA TYR A 396 -13.95 -2.72 1.08
C TYR A 396 -14.07 -2.03 -0.28
N ASN A 397 -14.57 -0.81 -0.29
CA ASN A 397 -14.66 0.04 -1.48
C ASN A 397 -13.60 1.14 -1.38
N ALA A 398 -13.11 1.59 -2.53
CA ALA A 398 -12.45 2.87 -2.64
C ALA A 398 -13.41 4.00 -2.25
N LEU A 399 -12.89 5.04 -1.60
CA LEU A 399 -13.65 6.20 -1.11
C LEU A 399 -12.81 7.46 -1.31
N PRO A 400 -13.42 8.67 -1.36
CA PRO A 400 -12.65 9.89 -1.21
C PRO A 400 -11.87 9.90 0.12
N GLY A 401 -10.57 10.15 0.03
CA GLY A 401 -9.61 10.08 1.13
C GLY A 401 -9.19 8.64 1.46
N TYR A 402 -8.87 8.38 2.73
CA TYR A 402 -8.39 7.04 3.10
C TYR A 402 -9.45 5.96 2.88
N ASP A 403 -9.03 4.82 2.35
CA ASP A 403 -9.84 3.60 2.29
C ASP A 403 -9.01 2.33 2.48
N CYS A 404 -9.68 1.20 2.74
CA CYS A 404 -9.03 -0.09 2.99
C CYS A 404 -8.70 -0.88 1.70
N CYS A 405 -8.71 -0.25 0.53
CA CYS A 405 -8.21 -0.82 -0.73
C CYS A 405 -6.88 -0.17 -1.11
N SER A 406 -6.84 1.17 -1.09
CA SER A 406 -5.75 2.01 -1.62
C SER A 406 -5.01 2.81 -0.55
N GLY A 407 -5.47 2.78 0.71
CA GLY A 407 -4.87 3.55 1.78
C GLY A 407 -5.03 5.04 1.52
N LEU A 408 -3.93 5.80 1.61
CA LEU A 408 -3.89 7.23 1.25
C LEU A 408 -3.92 7.49 -0.27
N GLY A 409 -3.85 6.45 -1.10
CA GLY A 409 -3.71 6.55 -2.56
C GLY A 409 -2.27 6.36 -3.03
N SER A 410 -2.02 6.64 -4.31
CA SER A 410 -0.69 6.55 -4.90
C SER A 410 0.13 7.82 -4.67
N ILE A 411 1.46 7.67 -4.57
CA ILE A 411 2.30 8.81 -4.17
C ILE A 411 2.45 9.82 -5.31
N ASN A 412 2.41 11.11 -4.95
CA ASN A 412 3.04 12.15 -5.77
C ASN A 412 4.48 12.34 -5.27
N GLY A 413 5.42 11.59 -5.84
CA GLY A 413 6.82 11.56 -5.37
C GLY A 413 7.52 12.91 -5.42
N ALA A 414 7.11 13.80 -6.33
CA ALA A 414 7.74 15.11 -6.50
C ALA A 414 7.47 16.01 -5.30
N THR A 415 6.23 16.04 -4.81
CA THR A 415 5.85 16.84 -3.64
C THR A 415 6.19 16.11 -2.34
N LEU A 416 5.98 14.79 -2.30
CA LEU A 416 6.13 13.98 -1.10
C LEU A 416 7.58 13.94 -0.58
N LYS A 417 8.58 14.05 -1.46
CA LYS A 417 10.00 14.03 -1.07
C LYS A 417 10.30 15.06 0.02
N SER A 418 9.78 16.28 -0.14
CA SER A 418 10.03 17.39 0.79
C SER A 418 9.47 17.13 2.19
N ILE A 419 8.37 16.38 2.27
CA ILE A 419 7.73 15.99 3.53
C ILE A 419 8.49 14.85 4.20
N LEU A 420 9.00 13.89 3.43
CA LEU A 420 9.70 12.71 3.95
C LEU A 420 11.17 12.96 4.30
N THR A 421 11.74 14.07 3.84
CA THR A 421 13.12 14.49 4.12
C THR A 421 13.20 15.92 4.66
N PRO A 422 12.50 16.22 5.78
CA PRO A 422 12.49 17.57 6.32
C PRO A 422 13.92 17.96 6.72
N THR A 423 14.44 19.03 6.12
CA THR A 423 15.74 19.55 6.50
C THR A 423 15.62 20.17 7.88
N SER A 424 16.42 19.72 8.86
CA SER A 424 16.48 20.36 10.18
C SER A 424 16.97 21.81 10.02
N THR A 425 16.05 22.77 10.00
CA THR A 425 16.39 24.19 10.16
C THR A 425 16.93 24.38 11.57
N THR A 426 18.26 24.42 11.69
CA THR A 426 18.90 24.86 12.92
C THR A 426 18.67 26.35 13.03
N THR A 427 17.62 26.77 13.74
CA THR A 427 17.45 28.16 14.16
C THR A 427 18.58 28.45 15.15
N THR A 428 19.69 28.99 14.68
CA THR A 428 20.74 29.53 15.54
C THR A 428 20.20 30.77 16.22
N THR A 429 19.59 30.62 17.40
CA THR A 429 19.30 31.75 18.28
C THR A 429 20.64 32.37 18.69
N THR A 430 21.03 33.46 18.03
CA THR A 430 22.21 34.22 18.41
C THR A 430 21.88 34.94 19.71
N THR A 431 22.21 34.33 20.84
CA THR A 431 22.16 35.00 22.14
C THR A 431 23.29 36.03 22.16
N THR A 432 22.98 37.29 21.81
CA THR A 432 23.89 38.41 22.03
C THR A 432 24.15 38.55 23.53
N ARG A 433 25.33 38.11 23.96
CA ARG A 433 25.84 38.31 25.32
C ARG A 433 26.11 39.79 25.52
N ALA A 434 25.27 40.48 26.28
CA ALA A 434 25.48 41.86 26.66
C ALA A 434 26.76 41.97 27.52
N THR A 435 27.74 42.73 27.03
CA THR A 435 28.96 43.06 27.74
C THR A 435 28.65 44.20 28.71
N THR A 436 28.73 43.95 30.01
CA THR A 436 28.58 44.96 31.06
C THR A 436 29.82 45.86 31.08
N THR A 437 29.68 47.11 30.65
CA THR A 437 30.67 48.17 30.91
C THR A 437 30.16 49.03 32.05
N THR A 438 30.92 49.07 33.14
CA THR A 438 30.70 49.92 34.31
C THR A 438 31.01 51.38 33.98
N ARG A 439 30.05 52.28 34.19
CA ARG A 439 30.35 53.72 34.34
C ARG A 439 29.35 54.42 35.26
N ALA A 440 29.89 55.40 35.96
CA ALA A 440 29.44 55.98 37.21
C ALA A 440 28.21 56.92 37.15
N THR A 441 27.68 57.08 38.36
CA THR A 441 26.66 57.99 38.92
C THR A 441 26.55 59.40 38.33
N THR A 442 25.30 59.84 38.07
CA THR A 442 24.77 61.18 38.40
C THR A 442 23.24 61.11 38.58
N ARG A 443 22.70 62.07 39.33
CA ARG A 443 21.43 62.05 40.09
C ARG A 443 20.41 63.05 39.52
N ALA A 444 19.11 62.66 39.59
CA ALA A 444 17.85 63.42 39.48
C ALA A 444 17.54 64.11 38.12
N THR A 445 16.33 64.01 37.54
CA THR A 445 15.08 64.58 38.06
C THR A 445 13.86 63.98 37.34
N THR A 446 12.74 63.92 38.06
CA THR A 446 11.41 63.37 37.69
C THR A 446 10.69 64.19 36.62
N THR A 447 10.11 63.51 35.62
CA THR A 447 8.93 63.99 34.87
C THR A 447 7.98 62.82 34.67
N THR A 448 6.78 62.97 35.24
CA THR A 448 5.64 62.05 35.13
C THR A 448 4.88 62.27 33.83
N LEU A 449 4.52 61.20 33.12
CA LEU A 449 3.21 61.08 32.49
C LEU A 449 2.83 59.58 32.35
N PRO A 450 1.54 59.20 32.54
CA PRO A 450 1.09 57.82 32.68
C PRO A 450 0.62 57.21 31.34
N GLY A 451 0.73 55.89 31.21
CA GLY A 451 0.23 55.16 30.04
C GLY A 451 0.54 53.67 30.04
N THR A 452 0.12 52.96 31.08
CA THR A 452 0.15 51.48 31.10
C THR A 452 -1.18 50.96 30.55
N THR A 453 -1.19 50.51 29.30
CA THR A 453 -2.26 49.66 28.77
C THR A 453 -1.99 48.23 29.26
N THR A 454 -2.67 47.85 30.35
CA THR A 454 -2.77 46.47 30.80
C THR A 454 -3.78 45.76 29.89
N THR A 455 -3.30 44.97 28.94
CA THR A 455 -4.17 44.06 28.18
C THR A 455 -4.50 42.87 29.07
N THR A 456 -5.59 42.96 29.82
CA THR A 456 -6.22 41.82 30.46
C THR A 456 -6.81 40.92 29.37
N LEU A 457 -6.24 39.71 29.20
CA LEU A 457 -6.87 38.64 28.43
C LEU A 457 -8.25 38.35 29.05
N PRO A 458 -9.36 38.42 28.28
CA PRO A 458 -10.65 38.02 28.81
C PRO A 458 -10.66 36.51 29.01
N HIS A 459 -11.09 36.14 30.21
CA HIS A 459 -11.54 34.83 30.63
C HIS A 459 -12.47 34.24 29.55
N SER A 460 -11.97 33.24 28.81
CA SER A 460 -12.78 32.53 27.83
C SER A 460 -13.81 31.68 28.57
N SER A 461 -15.08 32.06 28.44
CA SER A 461 -16.24 31.29 28.85
C SER A 461 -16.18 29.87 28.30
N THR A 462 -16.13 28.88 29.19
CA THR A 462 -16.29 27.46 28.88
C THR A 462 -17.71 27.24 28.37
N THR A 463 -17.88 27.21 27.05
CA THR A 463 -19.13 26.74 26.44
C THR A 463 -19.02 25.23 26.31
N THR A 464 -19.58 24.51 27.28
CA THR A 464 -19.71 23.05 27.21
C THR A 464 -20.63 22.70 26.04
N THR A 465 -20.05 22.46 24.87
CA THR A 465 -20.78 21.90 23.73
C THR A 465 -20.82 20.39 23.95
N THR A 466 -21.93 19.89 24.50
CA THR A 466 -22.17 18.45 24.53
C THR A 466 -22.33 17.97 23.09
N LEU A 467 -21.31 17.27 22.58
CA LEU A 467 -21.40 16.58 21.28
C LEU A 467 -22.65 15.68 21.29
N PRO A 468 -23.49 15.70 20.24
CA PRO A 468 -24.66 14.85 20.19
C PRO A 468 -24.23 13.39 20.33
N VAL A 469 -24.78 12.70 21.33
CA VAL A 469 -24.52 11.28 21.57
C VAL A 469 -24.92 10.50 20.32
N SER A 470 -23.93 9.96 19.60
CA SER A 470 -24.13 9.16 18.40
C SER A 470 -24.89 7.87 18.76
N ARG A 471 -26.11 7.73 18.22
CA ARG A 471 -26.94 6.54 18.35
C ARG A 471 -26.79 5.71 17.07
N LYS A 472 -26.20 4.52 17.21
CA LYS A 472 -25.94 3.58 16.11
C LYS A 472 -27.22 2.81 15.72
N ALA A 473 -27.31 2.45 14.44
CA ALA A 473 -28.31 1.49 13.98
C ALA A 473 -28.00 0.11 14.57
N LYS A 474 -29.03 -0.65 14.94
CA LYS A 474 -28.93 -2.09 15.27
C LYS A 474 -29.32 -2.95 14.08
N THR A 475 -30.35 -2.53 13.34
CA THR A 475 -30.78 -3.15 12.10
C THR A 475 -31.28 -2.09 11.13
N ILE A 476 -31.35 -2.44 9.85
CA ILE A 476 -32.05 -1.68 8.83
C ILE A 476 -33.06 -2.59 8.13
N ALA A 477 -34.14 -2.01 7.59
CA ALA A 477 -35.14 -2.73 6.81
C ALA A 477 -35.53 -1.92 5.58
N LEU A 478 -35.74 -2.60 4.46
CA LEU A 478 -36.25 -1.97 3.25
C LEU A 478 -37.78 -1.87 3.30
N ASN A 479 -38.34 -0.81 2.69
CA ASN A 479 -39.78 -0.65 2.52
C ASN A 479 -40.44 -1.82 1.75
N ARG A 480 -39.68 -2.55 0.94
CA ARG A 480 -40.10 -3.78 0.24
C ARG A 480 -38.99 -4.83 0.28
N LYS A 481 -39.36 -6.10 0.49
CA LYS A 481 -38.44 -7.25 0.35
C LYS A 481 -38.45 -7.85 -1.05
N SER A 482 -39.52 -7.62 -1.82
CA SER A 482 -39.62 -8.01 -3.22
C SER A 482 -40.47 -7.01 -4.00
N VAL A 483 -40.05 -6.72 -5.23
CA VAL A 483 -40.73 -5.81 -6.17
C VAL A 483 -40.73 -6.45 -7.55
N ILE A 484 -41.90 -6.48 -8.20
CA ILE A 484 -42.03 -6.90 -9.60
C ILE A 484 -42.21 -5.65 -10.45
N LEU A 485 -41.37 -5.46 -11.46
CA LEU A 485 -41.34 -4.29 -12.33
C LEU A 485 -41.47 -4.71 -13.79
N LYS A 486 -42.15 -3.89 -14.60
CA LYS A 486 -42.06 -4.03 -16.05
C LYS A 486 -40.74 -3.45 -16.54
N LYS A 487 -40.18 -3.98 -17.63
CA LYS A 487 -39.01 -3.37 -18.29
C LYS A 487 -39.25 -1.86 -18.52
N ASN A 488 -38.23 -1.05 -18.26
CA ASN A 488 -38.20 0.42 -18.28
C ASN A 488 -39.06 1.14 -17.24
N SER A 489 -39.62 0.43 -16.24
CA SER A 489 -40.27 1.07 -15.08
C SER A 489 -39.30 1.25 -13.91
N SER A 490 -39.63 2.18 -13.01
CA SER A 490 -38.80 2.49 -11.84
C SER A 490 -39.57 2.42 -10.52
N PHE A 491 -38.86 2.16 -9.42
CA PHE A 491 -39.41 2.08 -8.07
C PHE A 491 -38.44 2.63 -7.03
N GLN A 492 -38.93 3.40 -6.06
CA GLN A 492 -38.09 3.95 -4.99
C GLN A 492 -38.00 2.99 -3.81
N LEU A 493 -36.80 2.46 -3.56
CA LEU A 493 -36.49 1.75 -2.34
C LEU A 493 -36.06 2.75 -1.26
N THR A 494 -36.54 2.55 -0.03
CA THR A 494 -36.16 3.34 1.14
C THR A 494 -35.76 2.45 2.30
N THR A 495 -34.83 2.92 3.12
CA THR A 495 -34.34 2.23 4.33
C THR A 495 -34.93 2.85 5.59
N ASN A 496 -35.40 1.97 6.48
CA ASN A 496 -35.83 2.27 7.83
C ASN A 496 -34.76 1.78 8.81
N PHE A 497 -34.37 2.63 9.77
CA PHE A 497 -33.37 2.32 10.79
C PHE A 497 -34.05 1.94 12.10
N VAL A 498 -33.50 0.93 12.79
CA VAL A 498 -33.93 0.55 14.14
C VAL A 498 -32.74 0.70 15.09
N PRO A 499 -32.83 1.55 16.14
CA PRO A 499 -33.95 2.42 16.48
C PRO A 499 -34.12 3.61 15.49
N SER A 500 -35.33 4.15 15.36
CA SER A 500 -35.66 5.20 14.39
C SER A 500 -34.92 6.54 14.62
N ASN A 501 -34.45 6.75 15.84
CA ASN A 501 -33.61 7.87 16.26
C ASN A 501 -32.10 7.63 16.04
N THR A 502 -31.73 6.68 15.18
CA THR A 502 -30.36 6.51 14.70
C THR A 502 -29.85 7.83 14.12
N THR A 503 -28.67 8.25 14.58
CA THR A 503 -28.05 9.53 14.21
C THR A 503 -27.38 9.50 12.84
N ASN A 504 -26.74 8.39 12.47
CA ASN A 504 -26.20 8.19 11.12
C ASN A 504 -27.22 7.46 10.25
N LYS A 505 -27.91 8.20 9.38
CA LYS A 505 -28.87 7.64 8.43
C LYS A 505 -28.30 7.47 7.01
N LYS A 506 -26.98 7.54 6.84
CA LYS A 506 -26.32 7.38 5.53
C LYS A 506 -26.19 5.89 5.20
N ILE A 507 -26.58 5.54 3.97
CA ILE A 507 -26.60 4.17 3.44
C ILE A 507 -25.91 4.17 2.08
N THR A 508 -25.21 3.07 1.79
CA THR A 508 -24.76 2.75 0.42
C THR A 508 -25.67 1.69 -0.17
N TRP A 509 -25.99 1.84 -1.45
CA TRP A 509 -26.83 0.92 -2.22
C TRP A 509 -26.01 0.22 -3.29
N VAL A 510 -26.30 -1.06 -3.53
CA VAL A 510 -25.70 -1.84 -4.61
C VAL A 510 -26.78 -2.69 -5.27
N SER A 511 -26.79 -2.71 -6.61
CA SER A 511 -27.48 -3.73 -7.38
C SER A 511 -26.50 -4.85 -7.75
N TYR A 512 -26.86 -6.10 -7.48
CA TYR A 512 -25.99 -7.25 -7.79
C TYR A 512 -25.89 -7.52 -9.30
N ASN A 513 -26.78 -6.95 -10.10
CA ASN A 513 -26.74 -7.01 -11.55
C ASN A 513 -27.48 -5.79 -12.16
N PRO A 514 -26.75 -4.68 -12.39
CA PRO A 514 -27.32 -3.47 -13.00
C PRO A 514 -27.92 -3.69 -14.39
N ASN A 515 -27.53 -4.75 -15.11
CA ASN A 515 -28.12 -5.08 -16.41
C ASN A 515 -29.58 -5.55 -16.29
N ILE A 516 -29.99 -6.11 -15.15
CA ILE A 516 -31.38 -6.50 -14.86
C ILE A 516 -32.12 -5.33 -14.22
N ALA A 517 -31.57 -4.74 -13.16
CA ALA A 517 -32.10 -3.52 -12.56
C ALA A 517 -30.98 -2.62 -12.03
N SER A 518 -30.93 -1.37 -12.47
CA SER A 518 -29.95 -0.36 -12.04
C SER A 518 -30.48 0.50 -10.89
N ILE A 519 -29.59 1.21 -10.20
CA ILE A 519 -29.93 2.15 -9.12
C ILE A 519 -29.41 3.54 -9.47
N SER A 520 -30.17 4.57 -9.12
CA SER A 520 -29.86 5.98 -9.35
C SER A 520 -30.48 6.85 -8.25
N ASN A 521 -30.26 8.16 -8.29
CA ASN A 521 -30.85 9.15 -7.35
C ASN A 521 -30.74 8.73 -5.88
N MET A 522 -29.53 8.35 -5.47
CA MET A 522 -29.26 7.91 -4.10
C MET A 522 -29.33 9.12 -3.15
N SER A 523 -30.19 9.02 -2.15
CA SER A 523 -30.27 9.96 -1.02
C SER A 523 -29.74 9.30 0.25
N LEU A 524 -29.74 10.02 1.37
CA LEU A 524 -29.30 9.49 2.66
C LEU A 524 -29.89 8.10 2.97
N ASN A 525 -31.17 7.85 2.64
CA ASN A 525 -31.87 6.60 2.95
C ASN A 525 -32.74 6.06 1.80
N SER A 526 -32.50 6.43 0.55
CA SER A 526 -33.29 5.94 -0.58
C SER A 526 -32.47 5.76 -1.85
N CYS A 527 -32.91 4.88 -2.75
CA CYS A 527 -32.46 4.84 -4.14
C CYS A 527 -33.64 4.65 -5.10
N LEU A 528 -33.49 5.14 -6.33
CA LEU A 528 -34.42 4.86 -7.42
C LEU A 528 -33.92 3.65 -8.21
N VAL A 529 -34.68 2.56 -8.18
CA VAL A 529 -34.43 1.35 -8.96
C VAL A 529 -35.06 1.50 -10.34
N THR A 530 -34.33 1.20 -11.40
CA THR A 530 -34.85 1.18 -12.78
C THR A 530 -34.68 -0.20 -13.39
N ALA A 531 -35.78 -0.80 -13.84
CA ALA A 531 -35.81 -2.12 -14.46
C ALA A 531 -35.31 -2.07 -15.91
N ASN A 532 -34.22 -2.77 -16.22
CA ASN A 532 -33.52 -2.68 -17.49
C ASN A 532 -33.80 -3.87 -18.41
N ASN A 533 -33.64 -5.11 -17.91
CA ASN A 533 -33.87 -6.33 -18.68
C ASN A 533 -34.59 -7.39 -17.86
N ILE A 534 -35.33 -8.26 -18.55
CA ILE A 534 -36.07 -9.37 -17.94
C ILE A 534 -35.09 -10.24 -17.15
N GLY A 535 -35.47 -10.56 -15.90
CA GLY A 535 -34.63 -11.32 -14.99
C GLY A 535 -34.89 -10.99 -13.54
N THR A 536 -34.18 -11.66 -12.64
CA THR A 536 -34.29 -11.41 -11.19
C THR A 536 -32.93 -11.01 -10.64
N VAL A 537 -32.88 -9.94 -9.84
CA VAL A 537 -31.67 -9.40 -9.21
C VAL A 537 -31.94 -8.98 -7.77
N LYS A 538 -30.91 -8.98 -6.93
CA LYS A 538 -30.98 -8.43 -5.58
C LYS A 538 -30.40 -7.01 -5.53
N ILE A 539 -31.06 -6.14 -4.77
CA ILE A 539 -30.55 -4.82 -4.40
C ILE A 539 -30.32 -4.82 -2.90
N ARG A 540 -29.12 -4.39 -2.47
CA ARG A 540 -28.72 -4.35 -1.07
C ARG A 540 -28.44 -2.94 -0.62
N ALA A 541 -28.98 -2.58 0.54
CA ALA A 541 -28.60 -1.41 1.32
C ALA A 541 -27.68 -1.84 2.47
N PHE A 542 -26.66 -1.04 2.78
CA PHE A 542 -25.84 -1.24 3.97
C PHE A 542 -25.40 0.08 4.61
N THR A 543 -25.20 0.06 5.91
CA THR A 543 -24.78 1.22 6.71
C THR A 543 -23.35 1.66 6.37
N THR A 544 -23.09 2.97 6.32
CA THR A 544 -21.75 3.51 6.00
C THR A 544 -20.85 3.70 7.23
N ASP A 545 -21.22 3.16 8.38
CA ASP A 545 -20.48 3.25 9.65
C ASP A 545 -19.70 1.98 9.99
N TYR A 546 -19.45 1.12 8.99
CA TYR A 546 -18.69 -0.14 9.09
C TYR A 546 -19.30 -1.17 10.06
N SER A 547 -20.58 -1.01 10.43
CA SER A 547 -21.29 -1.98 11.28
C SER A 547 -21.74 -3.26 10.56
N ASN A 548 -21.53 -3.35 9.23
CA ASN A 548 -21.98 -4.46 8.36
C ASN A 548 -23.50 -4.76 8.43
N ILE A 549 -24.30 -3.80 8.92
CA ILE A 549 -25.75 -3.92 8.97
C ILE A 549 -26.30 -3.70 7.56
N SER A 550 -27.09 -4.64 7.06
CA SER A 550 -27.61 -4.60 5.69
C SER A 550 -29.04 -5.14 5.56
N ALA A 551 -29.73 -4.77 4.49
CA ALA A 551 -31.01 -5.32 4.08
C ALA A 551 -31.09 -5.45 2.56
N GLU A 552 -31.81 -6.46 2.08
CA GLU A 552 -31.92 -6.79 0.66
C GLU A 552 -33.38 -6.77 0.17
N ALA A 553 -33.56 -6.41 -1.11
CA ALA A 553 -34.81 -6.55 -1.86
C ALA A 553 -34.55 -7.33 -3.15
N THR A 554 -35.43 -8.28 -3.46
CA THR A 554 -35.43 -9.00 -4.74
C THR A 554 -36.26 -8.24 -5.76
N ILE A 555 -35.65 -7.85 -6.88
CA ILE A 555 -36.31 -7.20 -8.01
C ILE A 555 -36.48 -8.22 -9.13
N THR A 556 -37.72 -8.44 -9.54
CA THR A 556 -38.05 -9.28 -10.70
C THR A 556 -38.59 -8.40 -11.81
N VAL A 557 -37.91 -8.41 -12.95
CA VAL A 557 -38.30 -7.67 -14.16
C VAL A 557 -39.03 -8.61 -15.11
N THR A 558 -40.27 -8.26 -15.45
CA THR A 558 -41.16 -9.03 -16.32
C THR A 558 -41.47 -8.31 -17.62
#